data_AF-A0A9P6UFX6-F1
#
_entry.id   AF-A0A9P6UFX6-F1
#
_cell.length_a   1.000
_cell.length_b   1.000
_cell.length_c   1.000
_cell.angle_alpha   90.00
_cell.angle_beta   90.00
_cell.angle_gamma   90.00
#
_symmetry.space_group_name_H-M   'P 1'
#
loop_
_entity.id
_entity.type
_entity.pdbx_description
1 polymer ?
#
loop_
_entity_poly.entity_id
_entity_poly.type
_entity_poly.pdbx_seq_one_letter_code
_entity_poly.pdbx_strand_id
1 'polypeptide(L)'
;MPVRYQPKDIEQRLRNMILEYITKPNVIILAVTPANTTIPSSDGLMLAKLADPEGARTIGVLTKIDLMDAATDVVDILSGRVIPLRLGYIPVINLSQRDIERGKSISLSLHAELSFFENHDAYKAMAQYCGIPYLSRKLVIHLIRSALPKIETKIQDVLTQCQNELADPDDMLREGTADPASLGLVIITKFCNEFRTKFKKFPQLGGPFYQAIIDFLRRQLDTTKKVVTDLT
;
A
#
# COMPACT_ATOMS: atom_id res chain seq x y z
N MET A 1 -10.93 30.55 -11.37
CA MET A 1 -10.21 31.54 -12.21
C MET A 1 -8.81 31.01 -12.50
N PRO A 2 -8.33 31.04 -13.75
CA PRO A 2 -6.95 30.65 -14.03
C PRO A 2 -5.99 31.65 -13.37
N VAL A 3 -4.99 31.12 -12.66
CA VAL A 3 -3.92 31.93 -12.04
C VAL A 3 -3.13 32.59 -13.16
N ARG A 4 -2.77 33.88 -13.01
CA ARG A 4 -2.36 34.82 -14.07
C ARG A 4 -1.17 34.41 -14.98
N TYR A 5 -0.58 33.23 -14.82
CA TYR A 5 0.58 32.75 -15.58
C TYR A 5 0.48 31.29 -16.05
N GLN A 6 -0.70 30.66 -15.96
CA GLN A 6 -0.87 29.30 -16.43
C GLN A 6 -1.28 29.26 -17.91
N PRO A 7 -0.69 28.36 -18.72
CA PRO A 7 -1.10 28.20 -20.11
C PRO A 7 -2.54 27.67 -20.18
N LYS A 8 -3.26 28.00 -21.26
CA LYS A 8 -4.70 27.68 -21.41
C LYS A 8 -5.00 26.17 -21.39
N ASP A 9 -4.00 25.34 -21.64
CA ASP A 9 -4.06 23.87 -21.68
C ASP A 9 -3.52 23.21 -20.39
N ILE A 10 -3.30 23.97 -19.31
CA ILE A 10 -2.71 23.44 -18.06
C ILE A 10 -3.49 22.26 -17.48
N GLU A 11 -4.82 22.31 -17.51
CA GLU A 11 -5.68 21.25 -17.00
C GLU A 11 -5.46 19.95 -17.76
N GLN A 12 -5.38 20.04 -19.09
CA GLN A 12 -5.17 18.91 -19.97
C GLN A 12 -3.75 18.32 -19.78
N ARG A 13 -2.73 19.19 -19.61
CA ARG A 13 -1.36 18.76 -19.29
C ARG A 13 -1.27 18.04 -17.95
N LEU A 14 -1.89 18.59 -16.91
CA LEU A 14 -1.92 17.97 -15.58
C LEU A 14 -2.63 16.62 -15.62
N ARG A 15 -3.77 16.54 -16.32
CA ARG A 15 -4.51 15.29 -16.49
C ARG A 15 -3.68 14.22 -17.20
N ASN A 16 -3.01 14.57 -18.30
CA ASN A 16 -2.15 13.64 -19.04
C ASN A 16 -0.97 13.17 -18.18
N MET A 17 -0.34 14.09 -17.45
CA MET A 17 0.75 13.77 -16.52
C MET A 17 0.27 12.79 -15.44
N ILE A 18 -0.87 13.04 -14.80
CA ILE A 18 -1.41 12.14 -13.78
C ILE A 18 -1.70 10.76 -14.37
N LEU A 19 -2.36 10.70 -15.54
CA LEU A 19 -2.71 9.45 -16.23
C LEU A 19 -1.49 8.61 -16.56
N GLU A 20 -0.35 9.22 -16.91
CA GLU A 20 0.90 8.50 -17.15
C GLU A 20 1.36 7.70 -15.92
N TYR A 21 1.16 8.24 -14.71
CA TYR A 21 1.53 7.56 -13.47
C TYR A 21 0.46 6.56 -13.03
N ILE A 22 -0.82 6.93 -13.03
CA ILE A 22 -1.89 6.10 -12.46
C ILE A 22 -2.27 4.90 -13.33
N THR A 23 -1.99 4.94 -14.64
CA THR A 23 -2.25 3.82 -15.57
C THR A 23 -1.34 2.60 -15.30
N LYS A 24 -0.19 2.80 -14.66
CA LYS A 24 0.73 1.70 -14.33
C LYS A 24 0.06 0.73 -13.35
N PRO A 25 0.06 -0.60 -13.58
CA PRO A 25 -0.65 -1.56 -12.73
C PRO A 25 -0.04 -1.69 -11.33
N ASN A 26 1.22 -1.27 -11.15
CA ASN A 26 2.00 -1.43 -9.92
C ASN A 26 1.95 -0.21 -8.99
N VAL A 27 0.92 0.63 -9.11
CA VAL A 27 0.74 1.80 -8.25
C VAL A 27 -0.58 1.73 -7.49
N ILE A 28 -0.54 2.19 -6.25
CA ILE A 28 -1.73 2.44 -5.43
C ILE A 28 -2.17 3.87 -5.72
N ILE A 29 -3.45 4.04 -6.05
CA ILE A 29 -4.03 5.36 -6.28
C ILE A 29 -4.63 5.85 -4.96
N LEU A 30 -4.16 7.00 -4.48
CA LEU A 30 -4.71 7.66 -3.29
C LEU A 30 -5.61 8.82 -3.73
N ALA A 31 -6.92 8.59 -3.77
CA ALA A 31 -7.89 9.59 -4.18
C ALA A 31 -8.29 10.46 -2.98
N VAL A 32 -7.56 11.55 -2.78
CA VAL A 32 -7.79 12.49 -1.68
C VAL A 32 -8.92 13.46 -2.05
N THR A 33 -9.98 13.46 -1.25
CA THR A 33 -11.14 14.34 -1.43
C THR A 33 -11.48 15.02 -0.10
N PRO A 34 -11.77 16.33 -0.08
CA PRO A 34 -12.24 16.98 1.13
C PRO A 34 -13.72 16.63 1.39
N ALA A 35 -14.03 16.24 2.62
CA ALA A 35 -15.34 15.75 3.03
C ALA A 35 -16.43 16.83 3.03
N ASN A 36 -16.04 18.10 3.12
CA ASN A 36 -16.94 19.25 3.04
C ASN A 36 -17.39 19.61 1.60
N THR A 37 -17.08 18.78 0.61
CA THR A 37 -17.50 18.95 -0.79
C THR A 37 -18.30 17.75 -1.27
N THR A 38 -18.95 17.88 -2.43
CA THR A 38 -19.65 16.76 -3.06
C THR A 38 -18.66 15.70 -3.54
N ILE A 39 -18.46 14.66 -2.75
CA ILE A 39 -17.46 13.61 -3.01
C ILE A 39 -17.64 12.94 -4.39
N PRO A 40 -18.86 12.67 -4.89
CA PRO A 40 -19.05 12.12 -6.23
C PRO A 40 -18.58 12.98 -7.40
N SER A 41 -18.47 14.30 -7.20
CA SER A 41 -17.92 15.21 -8.22
C SER A 41 -16.41 15.42 -8.07
N SER A 42 -15.71 14.60 -7.28
CA SER A 42 -14.27 14.71 -7.09
C SER A 42 -13.50 14.30 -8.36
N ASP A 43 -12.73 15.25 -8.91
CA ASP A 43 -11.85 15.00 -10.07
C ASP A 43 -10.87 13.86 -9.81
N GLY A 44 -10.35 13.75 -8.58
CA GLY A 44 -9.42 12.70 -8.20
C GLY A 44 -10.05 11.30 -8.29
N LEU A 45 -11.30 11.16 -7.85
CA LEU A 45 -12.03 9.90 -7.96
C LEU A 45 -12.43 9.60 -9.41
N MET A 46 -12.78 10.62 -10.20
CA MET A 46 -13.07 10.46 -11.62
C MET A 46 -11.84 9.96 -12.40
N LEU A 47 -10.67 10.56 -12.16
CA LEU A 47 -9.42 10.12 -12.78
C LEU A 47 -9.01 8.72 -12.32
N ALA A 48 -9.17 8.42 -11.03
CA ALA A 48 -8.91 7.08 -10.50
C ALA A 48 -9.80 6.03 -11.19
N LYS A 49 -11.10 6.32 -11.38
CA LYS A 49 -12.04 5.40 -12.04
C LYS A 49 -11.67 5.13 -13.50
N LEU A 50 -11.08 6.08 -14.21
CA LEU A 50 -10.60 5.88 -15.58
C LEU A 50 -9.42 4.90 -15.65
N ALA A 51 -8.52 4.94 -14.66
CA ALA A 51 -7.33 4.07 -14.61
C ALA A 51 -7.54 2.75 -13.84
N ASP A 52 -8.55 2.70 -12.98
CA ASP A 52 -8.93 1.56 -12.14
C ASP A 52 -10.47 1.45 -12.03
N PRO A 53 -11.15 0.97 -13.09
CA PRO A 53 -12.62 0.87 -13.11
C PRO A 53 -13.18 -0.03 -12.00
N GLU A 54 -12.44 -1.04 -11.57
CA GLU A 54 -12.86 -1.94 -10.49
C GLU A 54 -12.60 -1.38 -9.09
N GLY A 55 -11.80 -0.30 -8.96
CA GLY A 55 -11.38 0.24 -7.67
C GLY A 55 -10.52 -0.75 -6.86
N ALA A 56 -9.78 -1.64 -7.53
CA ALA A 56 -9.02 -2.71 -6.89
C ALA A 56 -7.74 -2.22 -6.19
N ARG A 57 -7.18 -1.11 -6.68
CA ARG A 57 -5.91 -0.52 -6.21
C ARG A 57 -6.07 0.96 -5.84
N THR A 58 -7.31 1.41 -5.67
CA THR A 58 -7.67 2.78 -5.30
C THR A 58 -8.17 2.85 -3.86
N ILE A 59 -7.55 3.71 -3.06
CA ILE A 59 -7.98 4.06 -1.70
C ILE A 59 -8.56 5.46 -1.73
N GLY A 60 -9.79 5.62 -1.26
CA GLY A 60 -10.38 6.94 -1.03
C GLY A 60 -9.92 7.51 0.30
N VAL A 61 -9.44 8.75 0.31
CA VAL A 61 -9.09 9.45 1.56
C VAL A 61 -9.96 10.67 1.70
N LEU A 62 -10.72 10.72 2.79
CA LEU A 62 -11.59 11.85 3.10
C LEU A 62 -10.90 12.75 4.12
N THR A 63 -10.54 13.96 3.69
CA THR A 63 -9.88 14.97 4.54
C THR A 63 -10.88 16.00 5.04
N LYS A 64 -10.51 16.83 6.02
CA LYS A 64 -11.35 17.94 6.50
C LYS A 64 -12.71 17.48 7.05
N ILE A 65 -12.76 16.27 7.61
CA ILE A 65 -13.97 15.70 8.24
C ILE A 65 -14.42 16.59 9.41
N ASP A 66 -13.46 17.22 10.10
CA ASP A 66 -13.66 18.18 11.17
C ASP A 66 -14.36 19.47 10.76
N LEU A 67 -14.39 19.79 9.46
CA LEU A 67 -15.04 20.98 8.91
C LEU A 67 -16.41 20.70 8.29
N MET A 68 -16.94 19.49 8.47
CA MET A 68 -18.29 19.15 8.03
C MET A 68 -19.36 19.76 8.94
N ASP A 69 -20.53 20.02 8.35
CA ASP A 69 -21.68 20.46 9.14
C ASP A 69 -22.24 19.30 9.97
N ALA A 70 -22.71 19.58 11.18
CA ALA A 70 -23.21 18.58 12.12
C ALA A 70 -24.45 17.83 11.60
N ALA A 71 -25.17 18.40 10.64
CA ALA A 71 -26.31 17.79 9.99
C ALA A 71 -25.94 16.83 8.84
N THR A 72 -24.65 16.73 8.47
CA THR A 72 -24.18 15.93 7.34
C THR A 72 -23.02 15.02 7.74
N ASP A 73 -23.06 13.77 7.29
CA ASP A 73 -21.98 12.82 7.51
C ASP A 73 -21.58 12.10 6.20
N VAL A 74 -20.44 11.41 6.24
CA VAL A 74 -19.92 10.60 5.12
C VAL A 74 -20.06 9.09 5.37
N VAL A 75 -20.92 8.65 6.29
CA VAL A 75 -21.02 7.23 6.69
C VAL A 75 -21.40 6.34 5.51
N ASP A 76 -22.29 6.80 4.64
CA ASP A 76 -22.66 6.05 3.42
C ASP A 76 -21.50 5.90 2.44
N ILE A 77 -20.60 6.88 2.38
CA ILE A 77 -19.40 6.85 1.54
C ILE A 77 -18.36 5.93 2.15
N LEU A 78 -18.15 6.01 3.47
CA LEU A 78 -17.28 5.09 4.21
C LEU A 78 -17.71 3.63 4.06
N SER A 79 -19.03 3.40 4.00
CA SER A 79 -19.64 2.09 3.77
C SER A 79 -19.62 1.65 2.30
N GLY A 80 -19.14 2.48 1.38
CA GLY A 80 -19.05 2.18 -0.04
C GLY A 80 -20.39 2.17 -0.80
N ARG A 81 -21.45 2.74 -0.23
CA ARG A 81 -22.81 2.75 -0.83
C ARG A 81 -22.94 3.74 -1.98
N VAL A 82 -22.11 4.78 -2.02
CA VAL A 82 -22.16 5.84 -3.04
C VAL A 82 -21.22 5.53 -4.21
N ILE A 83 -19.93 5.33 -3.92
CA ILE A 83 -18.91 4.97 -4.92
C ILE A 83 -18.12 3.80 -4.35
N PRO A 84 -18.32 2.56 -4.84
CA PRO A 84 -17.65 1.40 -4.28
C PRO A 84 -16.17 1.40 -4.66
N LEU A 85 -15.30 1.27 -3.65
CA LEU A 85 -13.87 1.01 -3.80
C LEU A 85 -13.55 -0.27 -3.04
N ARG A 86 -12.81 -1.22 -3.64
CA ARG A 86 -12.45 -2.48 -2.97
C ARG A 86 -11.58 -2.26 -1.74
N LEU A 87 -10.76 -1.21 -1.75
CA LEU A 87 -9.94 -0.83 -0.61
C LEU A 87 -10.65 0.14 0.36
N GLY A 88 -11.87 0.56 0.03
CA GLY A 88 -12.71 1.44 0.86
C GLY A 88 -12.20 2.88 0.99
N TYR A 89 -12.87 3.62 1.88
CA TYR A 89 -12.51 5.00 2.22
C TYR A 89 -11.93 5.06 3.63
N ILE A 90 -11.04 6.03 3.85
CA ILE A 90 -10.45 6.31 5.16
C ILE A 90 -10.58 7.80 5.45
N PRO A 91 -11.32 8.19 6.50
CA PRO A 91 -11.38 9.56 6.93
C PRO A 91 -10.13 9.91 7.75
N VAL A 92 -9.57 11.10 7.53
CA VAL A 92 -8.40 11.62 8.22
C VAL A 92 -8.57 13.09 8.57
N ILE A 93 -7.94 13.49 9.68
CA ILE A 93 -7.87 14.88 10.13
C ILE A 93 -6.40 15.29 10.11
N ASN A 94 -6.11 16.33 9.33
CA ASN A 94 -4.76 16.89 9.25
C ASN A 94 -4.66 18.15 10.12
N LEU A 95 -3.43 18.56 10.40
CA LEU A 95 -3.13 19.83 11.04
C LEU A 95 -3.77 21.01 10.28
N SER A 96 -4.44 21.90 11.02
CA SER A 96 -4.90 23.17 10.46
C SER A 96 -3.72 24.13 10.24
N GLN A 97 -3.90 25.14 9.39
CA GLN A 97 -2.89 26.18 9.17
C GLN A 97 -2.45 26.85 10.48
N ARG A 98 -3.40 27.10 11.39
CA ARG A 98 -3.16 27.68 12.71
C ARG A 98 -2.34 26.75 13.62
N ASP A 99 -2.58 25.44 13.55
CA ASP A 99 -1.81 24.47 14.34
C ASP A 99 -0.35 24.40 13.86
N ILE A 100 -0.13 24.52 12.54
CA ILE A 100 1.21 24.55 11.94
C ILE A 100 1.96 25.79 12.41
N GLU A 101 1.33 26.97 12.35
CA GLU A 101 1.92 28.24 12.82
C GLU A 101 2.27 28.22 14.31
N ARG A 102 1.50 27.48 15.12
CA ARG A 102 1.74 27.30 16.57
C ARG A 102 2.71 26.18 16.89
N GLY A 103 3.26 25.48 15.89
CA GLY A 103 4.19 24.37 16.10
C GLY A 103 3.59 23.20 16.88
N LYS A 104 2.28 22.92 16.70
CA LYS A 104 1.62 21.80 17.38
C LYS A 104 2.33 20.49 17.03
N SER A 105 2.66 19.71 18.06
CA SER A 105 3.37 18.46 17.83
C SER A 105 2.51 17.44 17.08
N ILE A 106 3.17 16.62 16.26
CA ILE A 106 2.51 15.56 15.48
C ILE A 106 1.81 14.56 16.43
N SER A 107 2.48 14.17 17.51
CA SER A 107 1.93 13.22 18.49
C SER A 107 0.64 13.71 19.14
N LEU A 108 0.56 15.00 19.48
CA LEU A 108 -0.67 15.60 20.02
C LEU A 108 -1.79 15.64 18.96
N SER A 109 -1.44 15.83 17.70
CA SER A 109 -2.41 15.86 16.60
C SER A 109 -2.99 14.49 16.32
N LEU A 110 -2.17 13.43 16.38
CA LEU A 110 -2.64 12.06 16.28
C LEU A 110 -3.55 11.66 17.44
N HIS A 111 -3.26 12.12 18.67
CA HIS A 111 -4.15 11.90 19.81
C HIS A 111 -5.48 12.65 19.63
N ALA A 112 -5.44 13.91 19.19
CA ALA A 112 -6.64 14.69 18.92
C ALA A 112 -7.50 14.07 17.81
N GLU A 113 -6.89 13.55 16.75
CA GLU A 113 -7.58 12.81 15.67
C GLU A 113 -8.27 11.56 16.22
N LEU A 114 -7.57 10.76 17.03
CA LEU A 114 -8.14 9.58 17.66
C LEU A 114 -9.32 9.94 18.57
N SER A 115 -9.16 10.94 19.45
CA SER A 115 -10.23 11.41 20.33
C SER A 115 -11.42 11.97 19.55
N PHE A 116 -11.21 12.60 18.39
CA PHE A 116 -12.32 13.05 17.54
C PHE A 116 -13.14 11.86 17.06
N PHE A 117 -12.51 10.84 16.46
CA PHE A 117 -13.25 9.71 15.90
C PHE A 117 -13.92 8.85 16.97
N GLU A 118 -13.33 8.72 18.16
CA GLU A 118 -13.93 7.96 19.27
C GLU A 118 -15.14 8.65 19.90
N ASN A 119 -15.17 9.98 19.94
CA ASN A 119 -16.23 10.74 20.59
C ASN A 119 -17.32 11.24 19.61
N HIS A 120 -17.10 11.16 18.30
CA HIS A 120 -18.06 11.65 17.31
C HIS A 120 -19.22 10.66 17.10
N ASP A 121 -20.47 11.11 17.24
CA ASP A 121 -21.67 10.26 17.22
C ASP A 121 -21.77 9.38 15.97
N ALA A 122 -21.54 9.95 14.79
CA ALA A 122 -21.60 9.23 13.52
C ALA A 122 -20.41 8.27 13.28
N TYR A 123 -19.22 8.56 13.82
CA TYR A 123 -17.99 7.86 13.45
C TYR A 123 -17.45 6.91 14.53
N LYS A 124 -17.94 6.98 15.78
CA LYS A 124 -17.42 6.14 16.88
C LYS A 124 -17.45 4.65 16.58
N ALA A 125 -18.50 4.20 15.90
CA ALA A 125 -18.67 2.79 15.54
C ALA A 125 -17.56 2.30 14.57
N MET A 126 -16.94 3.22 13.83
CA MET A 126 -15.92 2.92 12.83
C MET A 126 -14.54 3.49 13.18
N ALA A 127 -14.36 4.05 14.39
CA ALA A 127 -13.14 4.76 14.80
C ALA A 127 -11.85 3.94 14.57
N GLN A 128 -11.90 2.61 14.72
CA GLN A 128 -10.77 1.71 14.47
C GLN A 128 -10.29 1.68 13.00
N TYR A 129 -11.15 2.07 12.05
CA TYR A 129 -10.88 2.15 10.61
C TYR A 129 -10.61 3.59 10.14
N CYS A 130 -10.48 4.53 11.08
CA CYS A 130 -10.28 5.95 10.81
C CYS A 130 -8.87 6.40 11.18
N GLY A 131 -8.50 7.56 10.65
CA GLY A 131 -7.30 8.30 11.02
C GLY A 131 -6.00 7.92 10.29
N ILE A 132 -5.01 8.80 10.42
CA ILE A 132 -3.68 8.67 9.83
C ILE A 132 -2.98 7.37 10.25
N PRO A 133 -3.06 6.90 11.52
CA PRO A 133 -2.44 5.64 11.91
C PRO A 133 -3.00 4.43 11.15
N TYR A 134 -4.33 4.38 10.95
CA TYR A 134 -4.96 3.30 10.19
C TYR A 134 -4.61 3.39 8.71
N LEU A 135 -4.68 4.58 8.11
CA LEU A 135 -4.28 4.83 6.72
C LEU A 135 -2.84 4.35 6.47
N SER A 136 -1.91 4.74 7.34
CA SER A 136 -0.49 4.37 7.23
C SER A 136 -0.28 2.86 7.27
N ARG A 137 -0.93 2.17 8.22
CA ARG A 137 -0.86 0.70 8.32
C ARG A 137 -1.44 0.04 7.07
N LYS A 138 -2.61 0.49 6.60
CA LYS A 138 -3.30 -0.09 5.44
C LYS A 138 -2.49 0.06 4.15
N LEU A 139 -1.88 1.23 3.93
CA LEU A 139 -1.01 1.48 2.78
C LEU A 139 0.18 0.52 2.74
N VAL A 140 0.86 0.35 3.87
CA VAL A 140 2.05 -0.52 3.91
C VAL A 140 1.68 -1.99 3.74
N ILE A 141 0.59 -2.45 4.38
CA ILE A 141 0.10 -3.83 4.20
C ILE A 141 -0.24 -4.09 2.73
N HIS A 142 -0.95 -3.17 2.08
CA HIS A 142 -1.33 -3.34 0.68
C HIS A 142 -0.11 -3.32 -0.24
N LEU A 143 0.84 -2.40 -0.03
CA LEU A 143 2.08 -2.31 -0.80
C LEU A 143 2.84 -3.63 -0.74
N ILE A 144 3.01 -4.20 0.46
CA ILE A 144 3.71 -5.47 0.65
C ILE A 144 2.96 -6.61 -0.05
N ARG A 145 1.64 -6.73 0.13
CA ARG A 145 0.84 -7.77 -0.55
C ARG A 145 0.92 -7.67 -2.08
N SER A 146 1.03 -6.46 -2.63
CA SER A 146 1.16 -6.24 -4.08
C SER A 146 2.58 -6.50 -4.62
N ALA A 147 3.60 -6.46 -3.74
CA ALA A 147 5.00 -6.64 -4.10
C ALA A 147 5.47 -8.08 -3.92
N LEU A 148 4.94 -8.82 -2.94
CA LEU A 148 5.36 -10.18 -2.63
C LEU A 148 5.26 -11.15 -3.81
N PRO A 149 4.13 -11.25 -4.56
CA PRO A 149 4.04 -12.16 -5.70
C PRO A 149 5.07 -11.87 -6.80
N LYS A 150 5.42 -10.59 -7.00
CA LYS A 150 6.41 -10.19 -8.01
C LYS A 150 7.82 -10.56 -7.60
N ILE A 151 8.12 -10.45 -6.31
CA ILE A 151 9.39 -10.89 -5.75
C ILE A 151 9.47 -12.42 -5.89
N GLU A 152 8.38 -13.13 -5.64
CA GLU A 152 8.30 -14.59 -5.78
C GLU A 152 8.56 -15.05 -7.22
N THR A 153 7.87 -14.50 -8.21
CA THR A 153 8.13 -14.81 -9.63
C THR A 153 9.59 -14.53 -10.00
N LYS A 154 10.13 -13.39 -9.56
CA LYS A 154 11.52 -13.03 -9.87
C LYS A 154 12.54 -13.96 -9.19
N ILE A 155 12.25 -14.47 -8.00
CA ILE A 155 13.08 -15.48 -7.34
C ILE A 155 13.01 -16.80 -8.13
N GLN A 156 11.82 -17.21 -8.56
CA GLN A 156 11.64 -18.42 -9.38
C GLN A 156 12.40 -18.31 -10.70
N ASP A 157 12.29 -17.20 -11.41
CA ASP A 157 13.00 -16.95 -12.67
C ASP A 157 14.53 -17.07 -12.48
N VAL A 158 15.08 -16.46 -11.43
CA VAL A 158 16.52 -16.53 -11.11
C VAL A 158 16.93 -17.94 -10.74
N LEU A 159 16.11 -18.68 -9.98
CA LEU A 159 16.40 -20.07 -9.64
C LEU A 159 16.43 -20.96 -10.88
N THR A 160 15.46 -20.82 -11.79
CA THR A 160 15.44 -21.56 -13.06
C THR A 160 16.65 -21.21 -13.93
N GLN A 161 17.03 -19.94 -13.99
CA GLN A 161 18.23 -19.53 -14.72
C GLN A 161 19.50 -20.18 -14.15
N CYS A 162 19.70 -20.16 -12.83
CA CYS A 162 20.84 -20.82 -12.20
C CYS A 162 20.83 -22.34 -12.42
N GLN A 163 19.65 -22.98 -12.37
CA GLN A 163 19.52 -24.41 -12.69
C GLN A 163 19.93 -24.73 -14.13
N ASN A 164 19.57 -23.87 -15.08
CA ASN A 164 19.95 -24.02 -16.48
C ASN A 164 21.45 -23.80 -16.70
N GLU A 165 22.06 -22.85 -16.00
CA GLU A 165 23.52 -22.62 -16.02
C GLU A 165 24.30 -23.80 -15.41
N LEU A 166 23.77 -24.41 -14.34
CA LEU A 166 24.33 -25.62 -13.72
C LEU A 166 24.13 -26.90 -14.56
N ALA A 167 23.16 -26.90 -15.48
CA ALA A 167 22.91 -27.99 -16.42
C ALA A 167 23.85 -27.94 -17.64
N ASP A 168 24.68 -26.90 -17.77
CA ASP A 168 25.73 -26.83 -18.78
C ASP A 168 26.86 -27.83 -18.40
N PRO A 169 27.08 -28.92 -19.15
CA PRO A 169 27.88 -30.06 -18.71
C PRO A 169 29.38 -29.78 -18.50
N ASP A 170 29.87 -28.63 -18.96
CA ASP A 170 31.30 -28.29 -18.92
C ASP A 170 31.78 -27.75 -17.56
N ASP A 171 30.87 -27.33 -16.66
CA ASP A 171 31.22 -26.78 -15.33
C ASP A 171 31.12 -27.82 -14.20
N MET A 172 30.34 -28.89 -14.40
CA MET A 172 30.17 -30.01 -13.45
C MET A 172 31.47 -30.79 -13.18
N LEU A 173 32.51 -30.60 -13.98
CA LEU A 173 33.79 -31.29 -13.86
C LEU A 173 34.83 -30.54 -13.00
N ARG A 174 34.56 -29.31 -12.55
CA ARG A 174 35.61 -28.46 -11.96
C ARG A 174 35.52 -28.23 -10.46
N GLU A 175 34.35 -28.22 -9.82
CA GLU A 175 34.28 -28.01 -8.36
C GLU A 175 33.27 -28.92 -7.66
N GLY A 176 33.79 -29.77 -6.78
CA GLY A 176 32.99 -30.65 -5.93
C GLY A 176 32.09 -29.89 -4.97
N THR A 177 30.79 -30.12 -5.13
CA THR A 177 29.74 -30.10 -4.11
C THR A 177 29.47 -28.78 -3.38
N ALA A 178 28.56 -27.97 -3.95
CA ALA A 178 27.56 -27.27 -3.15
C ALA A 178 26.18 -27.73 -3.62
N ASP A 179 25.46 -28.45 -2.75
CA ASP A 179 24.11 -28.96 -3.02
C ASP A 179 23.19 -27.81 -3.49
N PRO A 180 22.56 -27.88 -4.69
CA PRO A 180 21.72 -26.81 -5.23
C PRO A 180 20.62 -26.34 -4.28
N ALA A 181 20.10 -27.25 -3.44
CA ALA A 181 19.12 -26.93 -2.40
C ALA A 181 19.70 -26.04 -1.30
N SER A 182 20.99 -26.21 -0.97
CA SER A 182 21.70 -25.43 0.04
C SER A 182 21.94 -23.98 -0.41
N LEU A 183 22.27 -23.76 -1.69
CA LEU A 183 22.45 -22.43 -2.27
C LEU A 183 21.14 -21.64 -2.34
N GLY A 184 20.04 -22.28 -2.75
CA GLY A 184 18.70 -21.68 -2.74
C GLY A 184 18.27 -21.25 -1.34
N LEU A 185 18.52 -22.09 -0.33
CA LEU A 185 18.27 -21.75 1.08
C LEU A 185 19.12 -20.58 1.56
N VAL A 186 20.39 -20.48 1.15
CA VAL A 186 21.28 -19.37 1.50
C VAL A 186 20.77 -18.04 0.90
N ILE A 187 20.37 -18.03 -0.37
CA ILE A 187 19.83 -16.83 -1.03
C ILE A 187 18.54 -16.36 -0.36
N ILE A 188 17.60 -17.28 -0.08
CA ILE A 188 16.34 -16.94 0.57
C ILE A 188 16.59 -16.47 2.02
N THR A 189 17.51 -17.11 2.74
CA THR A 189 17.88 -16.69 4.11
C THR A 189 18.50 -15.29 4.12
N LYS A 190 19.37 -15.00 3.15
CA LYS A 190 19.97 -13.66 2.97
C LYS A 190 18.91 -12.61 2.64
N PHE A 191 17.99 -12.92 1.72
CA PHE A 191 16.85 -12.05 1.38
C PHE A 191 15.96 -11.79 2.59
N CYS A 192 15.59 -12.82 3.35
CA CYS A 192 14.78 -12.69 4.56
C CYS A 192 15.46 -11.80 5.62
N ASN A 193 16.77 -11.95 5.80
CA ASN A 193 17.54 -11.14 6.74
C ASN A 193 17.64 -9.67 6.29
N GLU A 194 17.87 -9.40 5.00
CA GLU A 194 17.88 -8.04 4.47
C GLU A 194 16.49 -7.39 4.54
N PHE A 195 15.44 -8.14 4.18
CA PHE A 195 14.05 -7.69 4.28
C PHE A 195 13.70 -7.33 5.72
N ARG A 196 14.01 -8.22 6.67
CA ARG A 196 13.80 -7.97 8.11
C ARG A 196 14.54 -6.73 8.60
N THR A 197 15.78 -6.52 8.16
CA THR A 197 16.61 -5.38 8.59
C THR A 197 16.10 -4.06 8.01
N LYS A 198 15.70 -4.04 6.73
CA LYS A 198 15.13 -2.85 6.09
C LYS A 198 13.74 -2.52 6.65
N PHE A 199 12.90 -3.52 6.91
CA PHE A 199 11.56 -3.29 7.43
C PHE A 199 11.50 -2.96 8.91
N LYS A 200 12.47 -3.38 9.75
CA LYS A 200 12.57 -2.94 11.17
C LYS A 200 12.56 -1.41 11.36
N LYS A 201 12.85 -0.64 10.30
CA LYS A 201 12.74 0.83 10.27
C LYS A 201 11.27 1.33 10.32
N PHE A 202 10.29 0.44 10.18
CA PHE A 202 8.85 0.71 10.24
C PHE A 202 8.22 0.01 11.47
N PRO A 203 8.42 0.54 12.69
CA PRO A 203 7.89 -0.05 13.92
C PRO A 203 6.34 -0.10 13.93
N GLN A 204 5.67 0.73 13.13
CA GLN A 204 4.20 0.78 13.02
C GLN A 204 3.54 -0.51 12.47
N LEU A 205 4.31 -1.44 11.90
CA LEU A 205 3.77 -2.69 11.34
C LEU A 205 3.55 -3.79 12.37
N GLY A 206 4.16 -3.69 13.57
CA GLY A 206 3.97 -4.64 14.67
C GLY A 206 4.57 -6.04 14.43
N GLY A 207 5.03 -6.70 15.50
CA GLY A 207 5.62 -8.04 15.48
C GLY A 207 4.78 -9.14 14.79
N PRO A 208 3.45 -9.20 14.97
CA PRO A 208 2.61 -10.23 14.35
C PRO A 208 2.60 -10.17 12.81
N PHE A 209 2.73 -8.99 12.23
CA PHE A 209 2.79 -8.81 10.78
C PHE A 209 4.11 -9.33 10.19
N TYR A 210 5.22 -9.08 10.87
CA TYR A 210 6.52 -9.67 10.52
C TYR A 210 6.46 -11.19 10.55
N GLN A 211 5.85 -11.77 11.58
CA GLN A 211 5.67 -13.22 11.66
C GLN A 211 4.77 -13.75 10.53
N ALA A 212 3.68 -13.05 10.19
CA ALA A 212 2.83 -13.46 9.08
C ALA A 212 3.57 -13.48 7.73
N ILE A 213 4.48 -12.53 7.47
CA ILE A 213 5.31 -12.54 6.25
C ILE A 213 6.35 -13.67 6.32
N ILE A 214 7.02 -13.85 7.46
CA ILE A 214 8.01 -14.92 7.64
C ILE A 214 7.35 -16.29 7.49
N ASP A 215 6.19 -16.49 8.08
CA ASP A 215 5.42 -17.73 7.98
C ASP A 215 4.90 -17.95 6.57
N PHE A 216 4.49 -16.90 5.86
CA PHE A 216 4.13 -16.97 4.44
C PHE A 216 5.32 -17.43 3.59
N LEU A 217 6.49 -16.81 3.75
CA LEU A 217 7.71 -17.17 3.01
C LEU A 217 8.20 -18.58 3.37
N ARG A 218 8.09 -18.99 4.64
CA ARG A 218 8.44 -20.35 5.09
C ARG A 218 7.52 -21.42 4.52
N ARG A 219 6.20 -21.17 4.49
CA ARG A 219 5.22 -22.10 3.88
C ARG A 219 5.46 -22.30 2.39
N GLN A 220 5.87 -21.24 1.67
CA GLN A 220 6.23 -21.37 0.25
C GLN A 220 7.51 -22.20 0.06
N LEU A 221 8.49 -22.06 0.96
CA LEU A 221 9.73 -22.85 0.99
C LEU A 221 9.49 -24.36 1.21
N ASP A 222 8.55 -24.72 2.09
CA ASP A 222 8.17 -26.12 2.30
C ASP A 222 7.47 -26.72 1.07
N THR A 223 6.77 -25.87 0.31
CA THR A 223 6.15 -26.27 -0.97
C THR A 223 7.23 -26.53 -2.02
N THR A 224 8.31 -25.73 -2.05
CA THR A 224 9.46 -25.95 -2.95
C THR A 224 10.29 -27.18 -2.57
N LYS A 225 10.47 -27.48 -1.27
CA LYS A 225 11.13 -28.72 -0.82
C LYS A 225 10.39 -29.97 -1.27
N LYS A 226 9.05 -29.96 -1.26
CA LYS A 226 8.23 -31.08 -1.76
C LYS A 226 8.44 -31.35 -3.24
N VAL A 227 8.55 -30.30 -4.07
CA VAL A 227 8.78 -30.42 -5.52
C VAL A 227 10.13 -31.09 -5.81
N VAL A 228 11.15 -30.87 -4.98
CA VAL A 228 12.49 -31.50 -5.14
C VAL A 228 12.49 -32.96 -4.71
N THR A 229 11.74 -33.35 -3.68
CA THR A 229 11.62 -34.76 -3.26
C THR A 229 10.79 -35.62 -4.21
N ASP A 230 9.93 -35.04 -5.05
CA ASP A 230 9.16 -35.78 -6.06
C ASP A 230 9.93 -35.95 -7.40
N LEU A 231 11.16 -35.44 -7.50
CA LEU A 231 12.04 -35.50 -8.68
C LEU A 231 13.30 -36.39 -8.47
N THR A 232 13.38 -37.12 -7.36
CA THR A 232 14.41 -38.14 -7.07
C THR A 232 13.78 -39.50 -6.82
#